data_AF-A0A929YIR5-F1
#
_entry.id   AF-A0A929YIR5-F1
#
_cell.length_a   1.000
_cell.length_b   1.000
_cell.length_c   1.000
_cell.angle_alpha   90.00
_cell.angle_beta   90.00
_cell.angle_gamma   90.00
#
_symmetry.space_group_name_H-M   'P 1'
#
loop_
_entity.id
_entity.type
_entity.pdbx_description
1 polymer ?
#
loop_
_entity_poly.entity_id
_entity_poly.type
_entity_poly.pdbx_seq_one_letter_code
_entity_poly.pdbx_strand_id
1 'polypeptide(L)'
;MKTRILKQATFRGIIPFVIMSALALIMTYQKIDPSQTKGTFLTGVIISIIAAASVIYDIEKWSLLKQSAIHFIVMILTIFPCLLISGWYELSSFADYLKVFGIFLLCGCVFWTIGYIVFGKLLNR
;
A
#
# COMPACT_ATOMS: atom_id res chain seq x y z
N MET A 1 -3.08 -19.27 -15.63
CA MET A 1 -3.13 -18.76 -14.24
C MET A 1 -2.14 -17.62 -13.98
N LYS A 2 -0.81 -17.83 -14.15
CA LYS A 2 0.21 -16.79 -13.90
C LYS A 2 -0.03 -15.48 -14.66
N THR A 3 -0.35 -15.57 -15.96
CA THR A 3 -0.59 -14.40 -16.83
C THR A 3 -1.84 -13.60 -16.46
N ARG A 4 -2.86 -14.24 -15.87
CA ARG A 4 -4.09 -13.58 -15.42
C ARG A 4 -3.85 -12.74 -14.17
N ILE A 5 -3.16 -13.32 -13.18
CA ILE A 5 -2.83 -12.64 -11.92
C ILE A 5 -1.93 -11.43 -12.19
N LEU A 6 -0.93 -11.58 -13.06
CA LEU A 6 -0.04 -10.47 -13.42
C LEU A 6 -0.82 -9.31 -14.07
N LYS A 7 -1.71 -9.62 -15.03
CA LYS A 7 -2.56 -8.60 -15.67
C LYS A 7 -3.46 -7.88 -14.65
N GLN A 8 -4.06 -8.60 -13.70
CA GLN A 8 -4.90 -8.00 -12.66
C GLN A 8 -4.09 -7.12 -11.72
N ALA A 9 -2.88 -7.55 -11.32
CA ALA A 9 -2.01 -6.77 -10.45
C ALA A 9 -1.62 -5.44 -11.12
N THR A 10 -1.20 -5.51 -12.40
CA THR A 10 -0.88 -4.33 -13.19
C THR A 10 -2.08 -3.41 -13.33
N PHE A 11 -3.25 -3.95 -13.69
CA PHE A 11 -4.45 -3.12 -13.89
C PHE A 11 -4.92 -2.42 -12.62
N ARG A 12 -4.92 -3.12 -11.47
CA ARG A 12 -5.30 -2.53 -10.18
C ARG A 12 -4.30 -1.48 -9.70
N GLY A 13 -3.00 -1.72 -9.91
CA GLY A 13 -1.95 -0.81 -9.46
C GLY A 13 -1.75 0.43 -10.34
N ILE A 14 -1.93 0.30 -11.66
CA ILE A 14 -1.61 1.40 -12.60
C ILE A 14 -2.56 2.59 -12.49
N ILE A 15 -3.84 2.33 -12.21
CA ILE A 15 -4.87 3.38 -12.11
C ILE A 15 -4.51 4.41 -11.04
N PRO A 16 -4.35 4.06 -9.75
CA PRO A 16 -3.97 5.02 -8.73
C PRO A 16 -2.57 5.62 -8.98
N PHE A 17 -1.65 4.86 -9.59
CA PHE A 17 -0.30 5.35 -9.86
C PHE A 17 -0.33 6.53 -10.82
N VAL A 18 -1.04 6.38 -11.94
CA VAL A 18 -1.14 7.40 -12.99
C VAL A 18 -1.85 8.63 -12.46
N ILE A 19 -2.97 8.45 -11.73
CA ILE A 19 -3.74 9.56 -11.17
C ILE A 19 -2.89 10.37 -10.19
N MET A 20 -2.27 9.71 -9.21
CA MET A 20 -1.51 10.40 -8.17
C MET A 20 -0.19 11.00 -8.70
N SER A 21 0.44 10.36 -9.70
CA SER A 21 1.60 10.93 -10.37
C SER A 21 1.23 12.16 -11.20
N ALA A 22 0.11 12.14 -11.92
CA ALA A 22 -0.40 13.31 -12.62
C ALA A 22 -0.70 14.46 -11.65
N LEU A 23 -1.34 14.17 -10.50
CA LEU A 23 -1.57 15.16 -9.46
C LEU A 23 -0.27 15.73 -8.90
N ALA A 24 0.72 14.90 -8.57
CA ALA A 24 2.02 15.36 -8.10
C ALA A 24 2.75 16.23 -9.15
N LEU A 25 2.63 15.91 -10.44
CA LEU A 25 3.18 16.72 -11.52
C LEU A 25 2.48 18.09 -11.61
N ILE A 26 1.16 18.12 -11.51
CA ILE A 26 0.38 19.37 -11.48
C ILE A 26 0.77 20.23 -10.27
N MET A 27 0.90 19.61 -9.09
CA MET A 27 1.36 20.30 -7.87
C MET A 27 2.77 20.90 -8.05
N THR A 28 3.67 20.16 -8.70
CA THR A 28 5.01 20.65 -9.04
C THR A 28 4.94 21.87 -9.96
N TYR A 29 4.10 21.81 -10.99
CA TYR A 29 3.91 22.92 -11.93
C TYR A 29 3.33 24.16 -11.24
N GLN A 30 2.43 23.97 -10.28
CA GLN A 30 1.84 25.02 -9.46
C GLN A 30 2.77 25.54 -8.35
N LYS A 31 4.00 25.01 -8.24
CA LYS A 31 4.98 25.35 -7.19
C LYS A 31 4.44 25.14 -5.78
N ILE A 32 3.60 24.11 -5.60
CA ILE A 32 3.19 23.65 -4.28
C ILE A 32 4.41 23.14 -3.52
N ASP A 33 4.36 23.21 -2.19
CA ASP A 33 5.42 22.76 -1.29
C ASP A 33 5.99 21.38 -1.70
N PRO A 34 7.33 21.24 -1.81
CA PRO A 34 7.95 19.99 -2.24
C PRO A 34 7.65 18.80 -1.31
N SER A 35 7.49 19.02 0.00
CA SER A 35 7.14 17.96 0.95
C SER A 35 5.73 17.45 0.68
N GLN A 36 4.77 18.35 0.45
CA GLN A 36 3.41 17.98 0.07
C GLN A 36 3.38 17.21 -1.26
N THR A 37 4.09 17.71 -2.27
CA THR A 37 4.16 17.08 -3.59
C THR A 37 4.76 15.67 -3.53
N LYS A 38 5.86 15.50 -2.78
CA LYS A 38 6.47 14.20 -2.52
C LYS A 38 5.51 13.27 -1.77
N GLY A 39 4.79 13.79 -0.77
CA GLY A 39 3.76 13.06 -0.04
C GLY A 39 2.65 12.53 -0.97
N THR A 40 2.15 13.36 -1.88
CA THR A 40 1.15 12.94 -2.89
C THR A 40 1.69 11.84 -3.78
N PHE A 41 2.91 11.98 -4.29
CA PHE A 41 3.52 10.95 -5.14
C PHE A 41 3.68 9.61 -4.40
N LEU A 42 4.24 9.63 -3.18
CA LEU A 42 4.43 8.42 -2.38
C LEU A 42 3.11 7.79 -1.94
N THR A 43 2.07 8.59 -1.69
CA THR A 43 0.71 8.08 -1.47
C THR A 43 0.22 7.31 -2.69
N GLY A 44 0.48 7.82 -3.90
CA GLY A 44 0.23 7.11 -5.15
C GLY A 44 0.93 5.76 -5.21
N VAL A 45 2.24 5.73 -4.94
CA VAL A 45 3.03 4.49 -4.87
C VAL A 45 2.43 3.50 -3.87
N ILE A 46 2.10 3.95 -2.66
CA ILE A 46 1.53 3.12 -1.60
C ILE A 46 0.19 2.50 -2.04
N ILE A 47 -0.74 3.31 -2.52
CA ILE A 47 -2.07 2.84 -2.95
C ILE A 47 -1.93 1.89 -4.14
N SER A 48 -1.04 2.16 -5.09
CA SER A 48 -0.75 1.26 -6.20
C SER A 48 -0.24 -0.09 -5.78
N ILE A 49 0.66 -0.13 -4.78
CA ILE A 49 1.20 -1.39 -4.27
C ILE A 49 0.13 -2.17 -3.51
N ILE A 50 -0.69 -1.51 -2.68
CA ILE A 50 -1.82 -2.15 -1.99
C ILE A 50 -2.81 -2.73 -3.02
N ALA A 51 -3.18 -1.95 -4.03
CA ALA A 51 -4.12 -2.36 -5.07
C ALA A 51 -3.56 -3.53 -5.91
N ALA A 52 -2.28 -3.48 -6.28
CA ALA A 52 -1.63 -4.58 -7.00
C ALA A 52 -1.51 -5.84 -6.14
N ALA A 53 -1.12 -5.71 -4.87
CA ALA A 53 -0.95 -6.82 -3.94
C ALA A 53 -2.29 -7.48 -3.54
N SER A 54 -3.41 -6.79 -3.70
CA SER A 54 -4.75 -7.36 -3.43
C SER A 54 -5.02 -8.65 -4.21
N VAL A 55 -4.39 -8.86 -5.39
CA VAL A 55 -4.55 -10.10 -6.17
C VAL A 55 -4.06 -11.34 -5.45
N ILE A 56 -3.28 -11.20 -4.38
CA ILE A 56 -2.85 -12.32 -3.54
C ILE A 56 -4.07 -13.04 -2.95
N TYR A 57 -5.13 -12.30 -2.62
CA TYR A 57 -6.37 -12.86 -2.08
C TYR A 57 -7.24 -13.54 -3.14
N ASP A 58 -7.01 -13.30 -4.43
CA ASP A 58 -7.71 -13.98 -5.53
C ASP A 58 -7.13 -15.39 -5.81
N ILE A 59 -6.09 -15.81 -5.08
CA ILE A 59 -5.46 -17.12 -5.25
C ILE A 59 -6.19 -18.16 -4.39
N GLU A 60 -7.33 -18.65 -4.87
CA GLU A 60 -8.24 -19.57 -4.16
C GLU A 60 -7.57 -20.81 -3.56
N LYS A 61 -6.52 -21.33 -4.21
CA LYS A 61 -5.76 -22.50 -3.74
C LYS A 61 -4.89 -22.25 -2.50
N TRP A 62 -4.75 -21.01 -2.06
CA TRP A 62 -3.95 -20.66 -0.87
C TRP A 62 -4.88 -20.45 0.32
N SER A 63 -4.47 -20.96 1.48
CA SER A 63 -5.17 -20.64 2.74
C SER A 63 -5.08 -19.14 3.02
N LEU A 64 -6.08 -18.59 3.71
CA LEU A 64 -6.10 -17.18 4.11
C LEU A 64 -4.84 -16.80 4.91
N LEU A 65 -4.33 -17.70 5.75
CA LEU A 65 -3.07 -17.49 6.47
C LEU A 65 -1.89 -17.28 5.52
N LYS A 66 -1.78 -18.12 4.49
CA LYS A 66 -0.72 -18.00 3.48
C LYS A 66 -0.85 -16.72 2.65
N GLN A 67 -2.05 -16.38 2.23
CA GLN A 67 -2.33 -15.13 1.50
C GLN A 67 -1.96 -13.91 2.35
N SER A 68 -2.39 -13.89 3.63
CA SER A 68 -2.13 -12.79 4.56
C SER A 68 -0.65 -12.64 4.89
N ALA A 69 0.07 -13.76 5.10
CA ALA A 69 1.51 -13.73 5.36
C ALA A 69 2.29 -13.16 4.17
N ILE A 70 1.98 -13.61 2.94
CA ILE A 70 2.66 -13.10 1.74
C ILE A 70 2.31 -11.64 1.50
N HIS A 71 1.04 -11.25 1.66
CA HIS A 71 0.61 -9.85 1.56
C HIS A 71 1.36 -8.98 2.57
N PHE A 72 1.46 -9.41 3.83
CA PHE A 72 2.20 -8.70 4.87
C PHE A 72 3.68 -8.54 4.54
N ILE A 73 4.33 -9.59 4.03
CA ILE A 73 5.72 -9.53 3.56
C ILE A 73 5.88 -8.51 2.41
N VAL A 74 4.94 -8.47 1.46
CA VAL A 74 4.96 -7.45 0.41
C VAL A 74 4.82 -6.07 1.03
N MET A 75 3.87 -5.85 1.95
CA MET A 75 3.66 -4.55 2.59
C MET A 75 4.88 -4.06 3.38
N ILE A 76 5.53 -4.93 4.17
CA ILE A 76 6.71 -4.53 4.95
C ILE A 76 7.92 -4.23 4.05
N LEU A 77 8.07 -4.91 2.91
CA LEU A 77 9.18 -4.67 1.99
C LEU A 77 8.97 -3.45 1.07
N THR A 78 7.74 -2.92 1.02
CA THR A 78 7.39 -1.86 0.06
C THR A 78 6.83 -0.62 0.75
N ILE A 79 5.72 -0.76 1.47
CA ILE A 79 5.01 0.35 2.13
C ILE A 79 5.84 0.89 3.29
N PHE A 80 6.41 0.02 4.12
CA PHE A 80 7.19 0.49 5.27
C PHE A 80 8.42 1.34 4.85
N PRO A 81 9.24 0.95 3.86
CA PRO A 81 10.26 1.84 3.29
C PRO A 81 9.69 3.15 2.76
N CYS A 82 8.53 3.14 2.07
CA CYS A 82 7.88 4.38 1.61
C CYS A 82 7.54 5.31 2.78
N LEU A 83 7.06 4.78 3.91
CA LEU A 83 6.79 5.58 5.11
C LEU A 83 8.07 6.22 5.65
N LEU A 84 9.19 5.48 5.69
CA LEU A 84 10.45 6.00 6.19
C LEU A 84 11.06 7.10 5.32
N ILE A 85 10.95 6.96 3.99
CA ILE A 85 11.50 7.97 3.07
C ILE A 85 10.53 9.12 2.80
N SER A 86 9.29 9.07 3.31
CA SER A 86 8.25 10.05 2.98
C SER A 86 8.56 11.46 3.46
N GLY A 87 9.20 11.59 4.62
CA GLY A 87 9.30 12.86 5.35
C GLY A 87 8.06 13.17 6.19
N TRP A 88 7.09 12.24 6.32
CA TRP A 88 5.94 12.41 7.21
C TRP A 88 6.27 12.27 8.69
N TYR A 89 7.39 11.62 8.99
CA TYR A 89 7.82 11.33 10.35
C TYR A 89 9.22 11.89 10.58
N GLU A 90 9.42 12.48 11.75
CA GLU A 90 10.76 12.81 12.23
C GLU A 90 11.48 11.53 12.62
N LEU A 91 12.60 11.24 11.96
CA LEU A 91 13.40 10.03 12.18
C LEU A 91 14.75 10.41 12.80
N SER A 92 14.70 10.85 14.05
CA SER A 92 15.87 11.36 14.78
C SER A 92 16.55 10.30 15.66
N SER A 93 15.79 9.28 16.06
CA SER A 93 16.21 8.26 17.01
C SER A 93 15.67 6.89 16.63
N PHE A 94 16.28 5.82 17.15
CA PHE A 94 15.78 4.45 16.97
C PHE A 94 14.32 4.29 17.43
N ALA A 95 13.92 5.01 18.48
CA ALA A 95 12.55 4.98 18.99
C ALA A 95 11.54 5.49 17.95
N ASP A 96 11.93 6.44 17.09
CA ASP A 96 11.03 6.97 16.06
C ASP A 96 10.74 5.94 14.97
N TYR A 97 11.76 5.17 14.56
CA TYR A 97 11.55 4.04 13.64
C TYR A 97 10.61 2.99 14.23
N LEU A 98 10.73 2.70 15.54
CA LEU A 98 9.83 1.77 16.22
C LEU A 98 8.39 2.30 16.28
N LYS A 99 8.19 3.62 16.49
CA LYS A 99 6.87 4.25 16.42
C LYS A 99 6.25 4.11 15.03
N VAL A 100 7.01 4.44 13.97
CA VAL A 100 6.52 4.31 12.58
C VAL A 100 6.18 2.86 12.26
N PHE A 101 7.01 1.91 12.71
CA PHE A 101 6.72 0.49 12.57
C PHE A 101 5.44 0.07 13.32
N GLY A 102 5.24 0.56 14.54
CA GLY A 102 4.01 0.34 15.30
C GLY A 102 2.76 0.89 14.60
N ILE A 103 2.84 2.09 14.03
CA ILE A 103 1.75 2.70 13.22
C ILE A 103 1.47 1.84 11.98
N PHE A 104 2.52 1.40 11.28
CA PHE A 104 2.39 0.49 10.13
C PHE A 104 1.65 -0.80 10.50
N LEU A 105 2.03 -1.45 11.61
CA LEU A 105 1.37 -2.66 12.09
C LEU A 105 -0.09 -2.40 12.46
N LEU A 106 -0.37 -1.32 13.20
CA LEU A 106 -1.73 -0.97 13.61
C LEU A 106 -2.64 -0.75 12.40
N CYS A 107 -2.20 0.07 11.44
CA CYS A 107 -2.93 0.29 10.19
C CYS A 107 -3.12 -1.01 9.41
N GLY A 108 -2.09 -1.86 9.33
CA GLY A 108 -2.17 -3.18 8.71
C GLY A 108 -3.24 -4.07 9.36
N CYS A 109 -3.28 -4.13 10.69
CA CYS A 109 -4.30 -4.88 11.44
C CYS A 109 -5.71 -4.33 11.18
N VAL A 110 -5.90 -3.01 11.20
CA VAL A 110 -7.19 -2.37 10.94
C VAL A 110 -7.68 -2.68 9.53
N PHE A 111 -6.86 -2.44 8.50
CA PHE A 111 -7.26 -2.68 7.11
C PHE A 111 -7.46 -4.15 6.79
N TRP A 112 -6.63 -5.03 7.34
CA TRP A 112 -6.82 -6.47 7.19
C TRP A 112 -8.13 -6.93 7.83
N THR A 113 -8.45 -6.45 9.03
CA THR A 113 -9.70 -6.79 9.73
C THR A 113 -10.92 -6.30 8.96
N ILE A 114 -10.89 -5.07 8.47
CA ILE A 114 -11.95 -4.52 7.61
C ILE A 114 -12.11 -5.38 6.36
N GLY A 115 -11.01 -5.70 5.67
CA GLY A 115 -11.02 -6.55 4.48
C GLY A 115 -11.59 -7.94 4.77
N TYR A 116 -11.18 -8.57 5.86
CA TYR A 116 -11.68 -9.88 6.28
C TYR A 116 -13.19 -9.85 6.54
N ILE A 117 -13.69 -8.85 7.26
CA ILE A 117 -15.13 -8.71 7.55
C ILE A 117 -15.91 -8.47 6.25
N VAL A 118 -15.47 -7.51 5.44
CA VAL A 118 -16.19 -7.13 4.22
C VAL A 118 -16.20 -8.27 3.19
N PHE A 119 -15.03 -8.81 2.85
CA PHE A 119 -14.93 -9.79 1.78
C PHE A 119 -15.23 -11.21 2.27
N GLY A 120 -14.68 -11.60 3.42
CA GLY A 120 -14.80 -12.96 3.95
C GLY A 120 -16.06 -13.26 4.75
N LYS A 121 -16.79 -12.24 5.25
CA LYS A 121 -18.03 -12.45 6.02
C LYS A 121 -19.26 -11.84 5.37
N LEU A 122 -19.21 -10.58 4.95
CA LEU A 122 -20.39 -9.87 4.43
C LEU A 122 -20.67 -10.21 2.97
N LEU A 123 -19.63 -10.20 2.12
CA LEU A 123 -19.76 -10.49 0.70
C LEU A 123 -19.62 -11.98 0.37
N ASN A 124 -19.16 -12.78 1.33
CA ASN A 124 -18.90 -14.23 1.21
C ASN A 124 -18.13 -14.57 -0.09
N ARG A 125 -17.10 -13.77 -0.37
CA ARG A 125 -16.20 -13.94 -1.51
C ARG A 125 -14.87 -14.52 -1.07
#